data_AF-A0A7K3X588-F1
#
_entry.id   AF-A0A7K3X588-F1
#
_cell.length_a   1.000
_cell.length_b   1.000
_cell.length_c   1.000
_cell.angle_alpha   90.00
_cell.angle_beta   90.00
_cell.angle_gamma   90.00
#
_symmetry.space_group_name_H-M   'P 1'
#
loop_
_entity.id
_entity.type
_entity.pdbx_description
1 polymer ?
#
loop_
_entity_poly.entity_id
_entity_poly.type
_entity_poly.pdbx_seq_one_letter_code
_entity_poly.pdbx_strand_id
1 'polypeptide(L)'
;MRRWPAALTLVLLLAGCGGKAPATEFPAWEVPSPTASAPLTLKEAKGRYLSIVAPYNTALDELQEALRAGKPWRTVRKLAGAVATTSAAHAEQLRTTAWPAPVQAPVAALLKENEVALRHWQSAAEATGAQALMREIRAAAAHDGGAEANRVRKSLGLPVYKKP
;
A
#
# COMPACT_ATOMS: atom_id res chain seq x y z
N MET A 1 25.55 -5.84 -3.93
CA MET A 1 26.15 -6.60 -2.81
C MET A 1 27.34 -5.81 -2.28
N ARG A 2 27.25 -5.23 -1.09
CA ARG A 2 28.38 -4.54 -0.45
C ARG A 2 28.37 -4.93 1.02
N ARG A 3 29.01 -6.06 1.30
CA ARG A 3 29.48 -6.44 2.63
C ARG A 3 30.70 -5.57 2.94
N TRP A 4 31.08 -5.45 4.21
CA TRP A 4 32.43 -5.25 4.78
C TRP A 4 32.29 -5.01 6.30
N PRO A 5 33.31 -5.28 7.13
CA PRO A 5 33.43 -6.56 7.83
C PRO A 5 33.36 -6.42 9.36
N ALA A 6 33.24 -7.57 10.02
CA ALA A 6 33.49 -7.73 11.45
C ALA A 6 34.96 -7.44 11.79
N ALA A 7 35.19 -6.77 12.91
CA ALA A 7 36.46 -6.82 13.63
C ALA A 7 36.15 -7.04 15.11
N LEU A 8 36.42 -8.28 15.56
CA LEU A 8 36.60 -8.62 16.97
C LEU A 8 37.84 -7.89 17.49
N THR A 9 37.75 -7.30 18.68
CA THR A 9 38.91 -7.18 19.56
C THR A 9 38.48 -7.46 20.99
N LEU A 10 38.96 -8.59 21.49
CA LEU A 10 38.89 -9.04 22.87
C LEU A 10 40.07 -8.42 23.63
N VAL A 11 39.82 -7.77 24.76
CA VAL A 11 40.85 -7.50 25.78
C VAL A 11 40.29 -7.90 27.14
N LEU A 12 41.06 -8.75 27.80
CA LEU A 12 40.85 -9.35 29.12
C LEU A 12 41.56 -8.50 30.19
N LEU A 13 41.23 -8.81 31.46
CA LEU A 13 41.98 -8.57 32.71
C LEU A 13 41.75 -7.22 33.44
N LEU A 14 41.06 -7.25 34.61
CA LEU A 14 41.67 -7.38 35.95
C LEU A 14 40.64 -7.16 37.07
N ALA A 15 40.86 -7.88 38.17
CA ALA A 15 40.11 -7.82 39.41
C ALA A 15 40.42 -6.57 40.25
N GLY A 16 39.50 -6.18 41.14
CA GLY A 16 39.87 -5.45 42.36
C GLY A 16 38.95 -4.30 42.80
N CYS A 17 38.47 -4.43 44.04
CA CYS A 17 38.16 -3.39 45.04
C CYS A 17 37.02 -2.37 44.82
N GLY A 18 35.94 -2.65 45.57
CA GLY A 18 35.26 -1.73 46.48
C GLY A 18 35.51 -0.23 46.35
N GLY A 19 34.49 0.47 45.88
CA GLY A 19 34.35 1.91 46.01
C GLY A 19 32.92 2.29 45.62
N LYS A 20 32.10 2.68 46.61
CA LYS A 20 30.75 3.22 46.40
C LYS A 20 30.91 4.60 45.74
N ALA A 21 30.93 4.63 44.41
CA ALA A 21 30.91 5.90 43.67
C ALA A 21 29.49 6.49 43.75
N PRO A 22 29.32 7.79 44.03
CA PRO A 22 28.04 8.44 43.85
C PRO A 22 27.67 8.34 42.38
N ALA A 23 26.47 7.82 42.10
CA ALA A 23 25.91 7.85 40.76
C ALA A 23 25.73 9.32 40.37
N THR A 24 26.67 9.86 39.58
CA THR A 24 26.43 11.06 38.82
C THR A 24 25.41 10.70 37.75
N GLU A 25 24.14 10.96 38.02
CA GLU A 25 23.08 10.95 37.02
C GLU A 25 23.45 11.95 35.92
N PHE A 26 23.93 11.43 34.79
CA PHE A 26 23.94 12.22 33.56
C PHE A 26 22.48 12.49 33.21
N PRO A 27 22.11 13.74 32.82
CA PRO A 27 20.76 13.98 32.35
C PRO A 27 20.49 13.04 31.18
N ALA A 28 19.44 12.22 31.33
CA ALA A 28 18.96 11.39 30.24
C ALA A 28 18.66 12.33 29.07
N TRP A 29 19.44 12.21 27.99
CA TRP A 29 19.10 12.84 26.74
C TRP A 29 17.84 12.14 26.23
N GLU A 30 16.67 12.72 26.54
CA GLU A 30 15.40 12.29 25.97
C GLU A 30 15.48 12.47 24.46
N VAL A 31 15.69 11.36 23.75
CA VAL A 31 15.49 11.32 22.31
C VAL A 31 14.00 11.55 22.11
N PRO A 32 13.58 12.65 21.45
CA PRO A 32 12.16 12.89 21.22
C PRO A 32 11.61 11.69 20.46
N SER A 33 10.59 11.06 21.05
CA SER A 33 9.85 9.99 20.36
C SER A 33 9.30 10.57 19.05
N PRO A 34 9.40 9.86 17.92
CA PRO A 34 8.82 10.34 16.68
C PRO A 34 7.32 10.55 16.87
N THR A 35 6.91 11.83 16.94
CA THR A 35 5.50 12.20 17.03
C THR A 35 4.80 11.72 15.76
N ALA A 36 3.75 10.91 15.92
CA ALA A 36 2.94 10.48 14.80
C ALA A 36 2.44 11.71 14.03
N SER A 37 2.59 11.68 12.69
CA SER A 37 2.10 12.76 11.83
C SER A 37 0.62 13.02 12.08
N ALA A 38 0.24 14.29 12.22
CA ALA A 38 -1.15 14.68 12.38
C ALA A 38 -1.98 14.18 11.19
N PRO A 39 -3.25 13.75 11.41
CA PRO A 39 -4.16 13.43 10.32
C PRO A 39 -4.36 14.60 9.37
N LEU A 40 -4.56 14.30 8.08
CA LEU A 40 -4.91 15.29 7.07
C LEU A 40 -6.22 15.98 7.42
N THR A 41 -6.38 17.23 6.99
CA THR A 41 -7.70 17.87 6.92
C THR A 41 -8.56 17.19 5.87
N LEU A 42 -9.89 17.36 5.93
CA LEU A 42 -10.80 16.79 4.91
C LEU A 42 -10.47 17.28 3.49
N LYS A 43 -10.07 18.55 3.33
CA LYS A 43 -9.70 19.13 2.03
C LYS A 43 -8.44 18.46 1.46
N GLU A 44 -7.41 18.29 2.29
CA GLU A 44 -6.17 17.59 1.89
C GLU A 44 -6.43 16.12 1.60
N ALA A 45 -7.22 15.45 2.45
CA ALA A 45 -7.58 14.04 2.27
C ALA A 45 -8.33 13.80 0.96
N LYS A 46 -9.23 14.72 0.56
CA LYS A 46 -9.92 14.65 -0.74
C LYS A 46 -8.94 14.67 -1.92
N GLY A 47 -8.02 15.63 -1.94
CA GLY A 47 -7.01 15.72 -2.99
C GLY A 47 -6.07 14.51 -2.98
N ARG A 48 -5.64 14.09 -1.80
CA ARG A 48 -4.78 12.93 -1.60
C ARG A 48 -5.43 11.66 -2.12
N TYR A 49 -6.68 11.37 -1.75
CA TYR A 49 -7.41 10.21 -2.23
C TYR A 49 -7.51 10.15 -3.76
N LEU A 50 -7.89 11.25 -4.40
CA LEU A 50 -7.98 11.31 -5.87
C LEU A 50 -6.62 11.06 -6.55
N SER A 51 -5.54 11.61 -5.99
CA SER A 51 -4.19 11.37 -6.51
C SER A 51 -3.75 9.92 -6.38
N ILE A 52 -4.13 9.26 -5.28
CA ILE A 52 -3.79 7.86 -5.00
C ILE A 52 -4.50 6.91 -5.96
N VAL A 53 -5.80 7.12 -6.21
CA VAL A 53 -6.60 6.19 -7.04
C VAL A 53 -6.37 6.35 -8.54
N ALA A 54 -5.90 7.51 -9.00
CA ALA A 54 -5.81 7.83 -10.43
C ALA A 54 -4.95 6.82 -11.23
N PRO A 55 -3.72 6.46 -10.83
CA PRO A 55 -2.91 5.52 -11.61
C PRO A 55 -3.53 4.12 -11.73
N TYR A 56 -4.15 3.63 -10.65
CA TYR A 56 -4.85 2.35 -10.65
C TYR A 56 -6.06 2.36 -11.58
N ASN A 57 -6.85 3.44 -11.55
CA ASN A 57 -8.01 3.59 -12.43
C ASN A 57 -7.58 3.65 -13.91
N THR A 58 -6.52 4.40 -14.24
CA THR A 58 -5.98 4.43 -15.60
C THR A 58 -5.57 3.04 -16.07
N ALA A 59 -4.84 2.27 -15.26
CA ALA A 59 -4.45 0.91 -15.63
C ALA A 59 -5.66 -0.03 -15.82
N LEU A 60 -6.71 0.12 -15.00
CA LEU A 60 -7.95 -0.62 -15.19
C LEU A 60 -8.67 -0.24 -16.48
N ASP A 61 -8.73 1.04 -16.81
CA ASP A 61 -9.37 1.55 -18.03
C ASP A 61 -8.66 1.01 -19.28
N GLU A 62 -7.32 1.03 -19.31
CA GLU A 62 -6.52 0.46 -20.39
C GLU A 62 -6.73 -1.06 -20.54
N LEU A 63 -6.79 -1.79 -19.42
CA LEU A 63 -7.10 -3.22 -19.42
C LEU A 63 -8.51 -3.48 -19.99
N GLN A 64 -9.51 -2.71 -19.54
CA GLN A 64 -10.89 -2.86 -20.01
C GLN A 64 -11.02 -2.55 -21.50
N GLU A 65 -10.34 -1.50 -21.99
CA GLU A 65 -10.30 -1.18 -23.41
C GLU A 65 -9.67 -2.33 -24.21
N ALA A 66 -8.54 -2.88 -23.75
CA ALA A 66 -7.90 -4.00 -24.43
C ALA A 66 -8.79 -5.26 -24.48
N LEU A 67 -9.55 -5.53 -23.42
CA LEU A 67 -10.54 -6.61 -23.40
C LEU A 67 -11.69 -6.35 -24.39
N ARG A 68 -12.26 -5.14 -24.39
CA ARG A 68 -13.33 -4.74 -25.32
C ARG A 68 -12.88 -4.81 -26.79
N ALA A 69 -11.64 -4.41 -27.05
CA ALA A 69 -11.04 -4.42 -28.38
C ALA A 69 -10.54 -5.82 -28.82
N GLY A 70 -10.75 -6.87 -28.02
CA GLY A 70 -10.33 -8.23 -28.36
C GLY A 70 -8.83 -8.39 -28.55
N LYS A 71 -8.00 -7.62 -27.82
CA LYS A 71 -6.54 -7.67 -27.96
C LYS A 71 -6.01 -9.07 -27.62
N PRO A 72 -4.87 -9.49 -28.20
CA PRO A 72 -4.26 -10.78 -27.89
C PRO A 72 -4.05 -10.97 -26.39
N TRP A 73 -4.26 -12.19 -25.89
CA TRP A 73 -4.21 -12.48 -24.45
C TRP A 73 -2.87 -12.10 -23.79
N ARG A 74 -1.75 -12.16 -24.54
CA ARG A 74 -0.43 -11.72 -24.04
C ARG A 74 -0.38 -10.21 -23.75
N THR A 75 -1.08 -9.41 -24.56
CA THR A 75 -1.24 -7.96 -24.34
C THR A 75 -2.09 -7.72 -23.10
N VAL A 76 -3.23 -8.41 -22.99
CA VAL A 76 -4.11 -8.32 -21.81
C VAL A 76 -3.36 -8.74 -20.53
N ARG A 77 -2.54 -9.78 -20.58
CA ARG A 77 -1.70 -10.20 -19.44
C ARG A 77 -0.73 -9.12 -19.00
N LYS A 78 -0.06 -8.44 -19.95
CA LYS A 78 0.85 -7.34 -19.64
C LYS A 78 0.10 -6.21 -18.91
N LEU A 79 -1.10 -5.87 -19.38
CA LEU A 79 -1.96 -4.86 -18.75
C LEU A 79 -2.44 -5.31 -17.36
N ALA A 80 -2.81 -6.58 -17.18
CA ALA A 80 -3.13 -7.11 -15.86
C ALA A 80 -1.94 -6.98 -14.88
N GLY A 81 -0.70 -7.15 -15.35
CA GLY A 81 0.51 -6.87 -14.57
C GLY A 81 0.69 -5.39 -14.20
N ALA A 82 0.31 -4.47 -15.08
CA ALA A 82 0.27 -3.04 -14.77
C ALA A 82 -0.79 -2.72 -13.71
N VAL A 83 -1.96 -3.35 -13.80
CA VAL A 83 -3.02 -3.26 -12.77
C VAL A 83 -2.51 -3.81 -11.43
N ALA A 84 -1.82 -4.96 -11.41
CA ALA A 84 -1.23 -5.50 -10.18
C ALA A 84 -0.23 -4.53 -9.54
N THR A 85 0.66 -3.95 -10.35
CA THR A 85 1.69 -3.01 -9.87
C THR A 85 1.06 -1.73 -9.31
N THR A 86 0.11 -1.13 -10.03
CA THR A 86 -0.58 0.08 -9.59
C THR A 86 -1.51 -0.17 -8.41
N SER A 87 -2.15 -1.35 -8.33
CA SER A 87 -2.97 -1.78 -7.19
C SER A 87 -2.14 -1.91 -5.91
N ALA A 88 -0.93 -2.49 -5.99
CA ALA A 88 -0.03 -2.57 -4.84
C ALA A 88 0.42 -1.17 -4.35
N ALA A 89 0.81 -0.29 -5.28
CA ALA A 89 1.19 1.08 -4.95
C ALA A 89 0.01 1.88 -4.35
N HIS A 90 -1.18 1.73 -4.94
CA HIS A 90 -2.44 2.30 -4.45
C HIS A 90 -2.73 1.84 -3.02
N ALA A 91 -2.68 0.53 -2.75
CA ALA A 91 -2.93 -0.01 -1.42
C ALA A 91 -1.91 0.51 -0.39
N GLU A 92 -0.64 0.61 -0.76
CA GLU A 92 0.38 1.12 0.14
C GLU A 92 0.19 2.61 0.48
N GLN A 93 -0.13 3.42 -0.52
CA GLN A 93 -0.41 4.84 -0.29
C GLN A 93 -1.68 5.06 0.53
N LEU A 94 -2.72 4.24 0.33
CA LEU A 94 -3.90 4.25 1.20
C LEU A 94 -3.55 3.90 2.64
N ARG A 95 -2.73 2.86 2.85
CA ARG A 95 -2.34 2.39 4.19
C ARG A 95 -1.51 3.40 4.97
N THR A 96 -0.59 4.08 4.28
CA THR A 96 0.38 4.99 4.91
C THR A 96 -0.12 6.43 5.07
N THR A 97 -1.26 6.77 4.46
CA THR A 97 -1.84 8.11 4.59
C THR A 97 -2.53 8.26 5.94
N ALA A 98 -2.21 9.33 6.68
CA ALA A 98 -2.87 9.69 7.94
C ALA A 98 -4.27 10.26 7.67
N TRP A 99 -5.26 9.39 7.52
CA TRP A 99 -6.64 9.79 7.19
C TRP A 99 -7.37 10.47 8.35
N PRO A 100 -8.25 11.46 8.05
CA PRO A 100 -9.20 11.96 9.03
C PRO A 100 -10.09 10.83 9.55
N ALA A 101 -10.49 10.90 10.83
CA ALA A 101 -11.32 9.89 11.51
C ALA A 101 -12.52 9.35 10.68
N PRO A 102 -13.37 10.17 10.03
CA PRO A 102 -14.52 9.67 9.25
C PRO A 102 -14.16 8.85 8.00
N VAL A 103 -12.88 8.84 7.59
CA VAL A 103 -12.39 8.20 6.37
C VAL A 103 -11.66 6.88 6.67
N GLN A 104 -11.18 6.69 7.90
CA GLN A 104 -10.34 5.54 8.28
C GLN A 104 -11.04 4.19 8.07
N ALA A 105 -12.25 4.02 8.60
CA ALA A 105 -12.98 2.75 8.47
C ALA A 105 -13.34 2.41 7.01
N PRO A 106 -13.87 3.33 6.19
CA PRO A 106 -14.05 3.09 4.76
C PRO A 106 -12.76 2.72 4.02
N VAL A 107 -11.62 3.37 4.30
CA VAL A 107 -10.33 3.03 3.68
C VAL A 107 -9.87 1.63 4.09
N ALA A 108 -10.00 1.29 5.38
CA ALA A 108 -9.66 -0.05 5.86
C ALA A 108 -10.50 -1.15 5.18
N ALA A 109 -11.79 -0.89 4.92
CA ALA A 109 -12.64 -1.80 4.16
C ALA A 109 -12.21 -1.92 2.70
N LEU A 110 -11.90 -0.79 2.04
CA LEU A 110 -11.38 -0.78 0.67
C LEU A 110 -10.07 -1.56 0.54
N LEU A 111 -9.17 -1.43 1.52
CA LEU A 111 -7.91 -2.16 1.55
C LEU A 111 -8.11 -3.69 1.60
N LYS A 112 -9.12 -4.18 2.31
CA LYS A 112 -9.43 -5.62 2.36
C LYS A 112 -9.84 -6.16 0.99
N GLU A 113 -10.69 -5.44 0.27
CA GLU A 113 -11.07 -5.84 -1.10
C GLU A 113 -9.87 -5.78 -2.05
N ASN A 114 -9.08 -4.69 -1.98
CA ASN A 114 -7.85 -4.54 -2.77
C ASN A 114 -6.85 -5.69 -2.53
N GLU A 115 -6.70 -6.17 -1.30
CA GLU A 115 -5.79 -7.28 -0.98
C GLU A 115 -6.21 -8.59 -1.64
N VAL A 116 -7.51 -8.86 -1.74
CA VAL A 116 -8.02 -10.04 -2.46
C VAL A 116 -7.83 -9.87 -3.96
N ALA A 117 -8.24 -8.72 -4.52
CA ALA A 117 -8.09 -8.42 -5.93
C ALA A 117 -6.62 -8.47 -6.40
N LEU A 118 -5.69 -7.93 -5.58
CA LEU A 118 -4.27 -7.90 -5.90
C LEU A 118 -3.68 -9.30 -6.13
N ARG A 119 -4.05 -10.29 -5.31
CA ARG A 119 -3.57 -11.67 -5.50
C ARG A 119 -4.02 -12.24 -6.85
N HIS A 120 -5.25 -11.94 -7.25
CA HIS A 120 -5.76 -12.35 -8.56
C HIS A 120 -5.12 -11.55 -9.70
N TRP A 121 -4.84 -10.26 -9.54
CA TRP A 121 -4.09 -9.49 -10.54
C TRP A 121 -2.66 -10.01 -10.73
N GLN A 122 -1.98 -10.41 -9.65
CA GLN A 122 -0.67 -11.05 -9.71
C GLN A 122 -0.75 -12.39 -10.46
N SER A 123 -1.72 -13.24 -10.10
CA SER A 123 -1.95 -14.52 -10.79
C SER A 123 -2.29 -14.33 -12.27
N ALA A 124 -3.07 -13.29 -12.60
CA ALA A 124 -3.38 -12.91 -13.98
C ALA A 124 -2.12 -12.52 -14.75
N ALA A 125 -1.22 -11.74 -14.14
CA ALA A 125 0.04 -11.31 -14.75
C ALA A 125 0.99 -12.49 -15.05
N GLU A 126 0.93 -13.54 -14.24
CA GLU A 126 1.75 -14.76 -14.38
C GLU A 126 1.10 -15.83 -15.25
N ALA A 127 -0.15 -15.64 -15.68
CA ALA A 127 -0.89 -16.63 -16.44
C ALA A 127 -0.16 -17.08 -17.72
N THR A 128 -0.08 -18.39 -17.91
CA THR A 128 0.58 -19.02 -19.07
C THR A 128 -0.37 -19.27 -20.25
N GLY A 129 -1.65 -18.93 -20.11
CA GLY A 129 -2.65 -19.08 -21.17
C GLY A 129 -3.89 -18.21 -20.97
N ALA A 130 -4.65 -18.02 -22.06
CA ALA A 130 -5.80 -17.13 -22.11
C ALA A 130 -6.92 -17.50 -21.12
N GLN A 131 -7.21 -18.79 -20.96
CA GLN A 131 -8.26 -19.24 -20.04
C GLN A 131 -7.91 -18.94 -18.58
N ALA A 132 -6.67 -19.22 -18.17
CA ALA A 132 -6.19 -18.90 -16.83
C ALA A 132 -6.20 -17.39 -16.58
N LEU A 133 -5.70 -16.60 -17.54
CA LEU A 133 -5.75 -15.15 -17.49
C LEU A 133 -7.18 -14.64 -17.25
N MET A 134 -8.14 -15.05 -18.08
CA MET A 134 -9.52 -14.58 -17.96
C MET A 134 -10.22 -15.04 -16.70
N ARG A 135 -9.87 -16.21 -16.16
CA ARG A 135 -10.36 -16.67 -14.85
C ARG A 135 -9.91 -15.72 -13.74
N GLU A 136 -8.61 -15.41 -13.68
CA GLU A 136 -8.06 -14.54 -12.64
C GLU A 136 -8.55 -13.08 -12.77
N ILE A 137 -8.68 -12.56 -13.99
CA ILE A 137 -9.27 -11.22 -14.22
C ILE A 137 -10.70 -11.15 -13.66
N ARG A 138 -11.53 -12.18 -13.89
CA ARG A 138 -12.90 -12.21 -13.35
C ARG A 138 -12.91 -12.33 -11.82
N ALA A 139 -12.02 -13.14 -11.26
CA ALA A 139 -11.88 -13.27 -9.82
C ALA A 139 -11.45 -11.95 -9.16
N ALA A 140 -10.50 -11.22 -9.78
CA ALA A 140 -10.12 -9.89 -9.32
C ALA A 140 -11.28 -8.89 -9.43
N ALA A 141 -12.03 -8.91 -10.54
CA ALA A 141 -13.17 -8.03 -10.76
C ALA A 141 -14.34 -8.26 -9.79
N ALA A 142 -14.47 -9.46 -9.22
CA ALA A 142 -15.44 -9.73 -8.15
C ALA A 142 -15.13 -8.98 -6.85
N HIS A 143 -13.89 -8.49 -6.71
CA HIS A 143 -13.38 -7.72 -5.58
C HIS A 143 -12.95 -6.31 -6.02
N ASP A 144 -13.72 -5.67 -6.92
CA ASP A 144 -13.35 -4.35 -7.46
C ASP A 144 -13.42 -3.20 -6.43
N GLY A 145 -13.95 -3.46 -5.23
CA GLY A 145 -14.01 -2.51 -4.12
C GLY A 145 -14.91 -1.31 -4.39
N GLY A 146 -15.79 -1.35 -5.39
CA GLY A 146 -16.58 -0.20 -5.82
C GLY A 146 -17.49 0.36 -4.74
N ALA A 147 -18.09 -0.49 -3.90
CA ALA A 147 -18.94 -0.06 -2.79
C ALA A 147 -18.13 0.66 -1.70
N GLU A 148 -16.97 0.12 -1.34
CA GLU A 148 -16.05 0.64 -0.33
C GLU A 148 -15.42 1.95 -0.80
N ALA A 149 -15.00 2.02 -2.06
CA ALA A 149 -14.54 3.25 -2.69
C ALA A 149 -15.62 4.34 -2.67
N ASN A 150 -16.88 3.99 -2.88
CA ASN A 150 -17.99 4.94 -2.75
C ASN A 150 -18.23 5.40 -1.32
N ARG A 151 -18.02 4.53 -0.31
CA ARG A 151 -18.04 4.94 1.10
C ARG A 151 -16.91 5.93 1.41
N VAL A 152 -15.69 5.67 0.94
CA VAL A 152 -14.55 6.61 1.09
C VAL A 152 -14.89 7.96 0.45
N ARG A 153 -15.39 7.94 -0.79
CA ARG A 153 -15.80 9.15 -1.52
C ARG A 153 -16.87 9.94 -0.76
N LYS A 154 -17.90 9.27 -0.24
CA LYS A 154 -18.95 9.89 0.57
C LYS A 154 -18.37 10.57 1.82
N SER A 155 -17.48 9.91 2.57
CA SER A 155 -16.81 10.50 3.74
C SER A 155 -15.94 11.71 3.39
N LEU A 156 -15.45 11.79 2.15
CA LEU A 156 -14.64 12.90 1.65
C LEU A 156 -15.47 14.01 0.95
N GLY A 157 -16.79 13.90 0.90
CA GLY A 157 -17.65 14.84 0.15
C GLY A 157 -17.37 14.82 -1.36
N LEU A 158 -16.98 13.66 -1.89
CA LEU A 158 -16.82 13.40 -3.32
C LEU A 158 -18.12 12.79 -3.89
N PRO A 159 -18.48 13.10 -5.15
CA PRO A 159 -19.58 12.41 -5.81
C PRO A 159 -19.27 10.92 -5.90
N VAL A 160 -20.28 10.05 -5.81
CA VAL A 160 -20.10 8.62 -6.02
C VAL A 160 -19.51 8.36 -7.41
N TYR A 161 -18.61 7.38 -7.49
CA TYR A 161 -18.07 6.95 -8.77
C TYR A 161 -19.16 6.16 -9.50
N LYS A 162 -19.51 6.62 -10.70
CA LYS A 162 -20.37 5.90 -11.62
C LYS A 162 -19.48 5.25 -12.66
N LYS A 163 -19.47 3.92 -12.71
CA LYS A 163 -18.81 3.18 -13.79
C LYS A 163 -19.49 3.57 -15.10
N PRO A 164 -18.74 4.01 -16.13
CA PRO A 164 -19.31 4.32 -17.44
C PRO A 164 -19.86 3.07 -18.15
#